data_AF-A0A1Y4AKV8-F1
#
_entry.id   AF-A0A1Y4AKV8-F1
#
_cell.length_a   1.000
_cell.length_b   1.000
_cell.length_c   1.000
_cell.angle_alpha   90.00
_cell.angle_beta   90.00
_cell.angle_gamma   90.00
#
_symmetry.space_group_name_H-M   'P 1'
#
loop_
_entity.id
_entity.type
_entity.pdbx_description
1 polymer ?
#
loop_
_entity_poly.entity_id
_entity_poly.type
_entity_poly.pdbx_seq_one_letter_code
_entity_poly.pdbx_strand_id
1 'polypeptide(L)'
;MKKNRIYIGLALCLAAVLGTGCEDANYDTIDNGLYIKEAFSSKGLTSSKITVDAEDVTVTLTPSLSRPLSSDVTVKLEIDPTLLETYNAANASSYQVLPAEYYEMPAEGVIQAGFTSGDAMVITVKPFEAEDGAQYALPLKVVSPQMNSLPSSSKYLVLCDQPLVQSVPYMDYTSHLKCEPLDGSGEMARNWGLSLNEWSLEFWVWMDGFAINNQALFDSNDIYIRFGDAMIDFDLLQIKTLGTQVNTVSHFTPETWTHVAITFDTAGLLTIYVNGVKDVTLQTKGGSVPVDYLQMVCSGATYFRNHCMMAQVRFWKKCISASQIESNRYYSIAPTDDMVGYWRMDEGSGDICSDCTSNGRHAHASAPLTWRENQRFDGK
;
A
#
# COMPACT_ATOMS: atom_id res chain seq x y z
N MET A 1 23.18 -71.14 42.80
CA MET A 1 22.48 -72.38 42.42
C MET A 1 21.39 -72.05 41.40
N LYS A 2 21.33 -72.86 40.33
CA LYS A 2 20.25 -73.04 39.34
C LYS A 2 19.97 -71.93 38.30
N LYS A 3 20.40 -72.27 37.08
CA LYS A 3 19.86 -71.86 35.77
C LYS A 3 18.36 -72.20 35.68
N ASN A 4 17.61 -71.47 34.85
CA ASN A 4 16.73 -72.10 33.85
C ASN A 4 16.47 -71.17 32.65
N ARG A 5 16.79 -71.69 31.47
CA ARG A 5 16.40 -71.20 30.13
C ARG A 5 15.14 -71.98 29.73
N ILE A 6 14.18 -71.34 29.06
CA ILE A 6 13.31 -72.03 28.09
C ILE A 6 13.15 -71.15 26.85
N TYR A 7 13.25 -71.82 25.71
CA TYR A 7 13.30 -71.38 24.31
C TYR A 7 11.91 -71.48 23.64
N ILE A 8 11.87 -71.11 22.34
CA ILE A 8 10.94 -71.51 21.24
C ILE A 8 10.16 -70.29 20.71
N GLY A 9 10.16 -69.92 19.42
CA GLY A 9 10.72 -70.57 18.24
C GLY A 9 10.55 -69.71 16.97
N LEU A 10 11.53 -69.93 16.09
CA LEU A 10 11.71 -69.60 14.67
C LEU A 10 10.46 -69.48 13.77
N ALA A 11 10.51 -68.55 12.82
CA ALA A 11 10.15 -68.82 11.42
C ALA A 11 11.02 -67.96 10.47
N LEU A 12 12.00 -68.62 9.85
CA LEU A 12 12.73 -68.15 8.67
C LEU A 12 11.79 -68.15 7.45
N CYS A 13 11.98 -67.20 6.53
CA CYS A 13 12.08 -67.54 5.11
C CYS A 13 13.03 -66.56 4.42
N LEU A 14 14.15 -67.14 3.99
CA LEU A 14 15.22 -66.57 3.19
C LEU A 14 14.80 -66.63 1.72
N ALA A 15 14.99 -65.56 0.97
CA ALA A 15 15.13 -65.65 -0.49
C ALA A 15 16.13 -64.58 -0.94
N ALA A 16 17.40 -64.99 -1.05
CA ALA A 16 18.40 -64.28 -1.82
C ALA A 16 18.37 -64.83 -3.25
N VAL A 17 18.11 -63.97 -4.22
CA VAL A 17 18.51 -64.17 -5.62
C VAL A 17 19.32 -62.94 -6.02
N LEU A 18 20.60 -63.17 -6.32
CA LEU A 18 21.48 -62.23 -6.99
C LEU A 18 21.18 -62.28 -8.50
N GLY A 19 21.17 -61.12 -9.17
CA GLY A 19 21.30 -61.08 -10.63
C GLY A 19 20.61 -59.89 -11.31
N THR A 20 21.44 -58.90 -11.67
CA THR A 20 21.32 -57.97 -12.81
C THR A 20 20.06 -57.11 -12.97
N GLY A 21 20.26 -55.80 -12.81
CA GLY A 21 19.36 -54.75 -13.25
C GLY A 21 20.02 -53.39 -13.07
N CYS A 22 21.09 -53.11 -13.82
CA CYS A 22 21.33 -51.74 -14.24
C CYS A 22 20.24 -51.43 -15.26
N GLU A 23 19.33 -50.52 -14.92
CA GLU A 23 18.66 -49.67 -15.88
C GLU A 23 18.10 -48.45 -15.12
N ASP A 24 18.82 -47.36 -15.33
CA ASP A 24 18.34 -45.98 -15.37
C ASP A 24 17.61 -45.45 -14.13
N ALA A 25 18.42 -45.11 -13.13
CA ALA A 25 18.21 -43.80 -12.51
C ALA A 25 18.41 -42.75 -13.61
N ASN A 26 17.33 -42.42 -14.30
CA ASN A 26 17.23 -41.24 -15.14
C ASN A 26 17.46 -40.05 -14.19
N TYR A 27 18.73 -39.73 -13.94
CA TYR A 27 19.10 -38.43 -13.41
C TYR A 27 18.66 -37.49 -14.51
N ASP A 28 17.48 -36.89 -14.34
CA ASP A 28 17.13 -35.67 -15.04
C ASP A 28 18.39 -34.81 -14.97
N THR A 29 19.00 -34.60 -16.13
CA THR A 29 20.20 -33.78 -16.24
C THR A 29 19.90 -32.50 -15.48
N ILE A 30 20.67 -32.21 -14.43
CA ILE A 30 20.52 -30.96 -13.68
C ILE A 30 20.72 -29.86 -14.71
N ASP A 31 19.60 -29.32 -15.20
CA ASP A 31 19.62 -28.29 -16.22
C ASP A 31 20.34 -27.11 -15.58
N ASN A 32 21.46 -26.72 -16.18
CA ASN A 32 22.21 -25.59 -15.65
C ASN A 32 21.32 -24.37 -15.80
N GLY A 33 21.01 -23.72 -14.69
CA GLY A 33 19.98 -22.68 -14.66
C GLY A 33 20.58 -21.30 -14.63
N LEU A 34 20.03 -20.40 -15.44
CA LEU A 34 20.31 -18.96 -15.39
C LEU A 34 19.43 -18.30 -14.31
N TYR A 35 20.01 -17.45 -13.47
CA TYR A 35 19.32 -16.75 -12.40
C TYR A 35 19.93 -15.37 -12.12
N ILE A 36 19.27 -14.59 -11.27
CA ILE A 36 19.74 -13.30 -10.73
C ILE A 36 20.30 -13.57 -9.34
N LYS A 37 21.57 -13.25 -9.11
CA LYS A 37 22.27 -13.53 -7.84
C LYS A 37 21.52 -12.97 -6.63
N GLU A 38 20.97 -11.77 -6.77
CA GLU A 38 20.22 -11.04 -5.76
C GLU A 38 18.87 -11.71 -5.41
N ALA A 39 18.35 -12.59 -6.28
CA ALA A 39 17.13 -13.38 -6.04
C ALA A 39 17.40 -14.85 -5.67
N PHE A 40 18.65 -15.29 -5.58
CA PHE A 40 18.96 -16.73 -5.49
C PHE A 40 18.47 -17.38 -4.19
N SER A 41 18.51 -16.67 -3.06
CA SER A 41 18.17 -17.22 -1.75
C SER A 41 16.68 -17.18 -1.42
N SER A 42 15.82 -16.59 -2.27
CA SER A 42 14.40 -16.46 -1.99
C SER A 42 13.62 -17.72 -2.38
N LYS A 43 12.62 -18.08 -1.57
CA LYS A 43 11.66 -19.15 -1.91
C LYS A 43 10.54 -18.69 -2.85
N GLY A 44 10.49 -17.40 -3.19
CA GLY A 44 9.48 -16.77 -4.04
C GLY A 44 10.05 -15.60 -4.83
N LEU A 45 9.18 -14.78 -5.42
CA LEU A 45 9.59 -13.55 -6.10
C LEU A 45 10.33 -12.63 -5.13
N THR A 46 11.58 -12.28 -5.47
CA THR A 46 12.32 -11.26 -4.72
C THR A 46 11.90 -9.88 -5.20
N SER A 47 11.74 -8.95 -4.25
CA SER A 47 11.53 -7.54 -4.56
C SER A 47 12.44 -6.64 -3.74
N SER A 48 12.82 -5.50 -4.32
CA SER A 48 13.44 -4.38 -3.61
C SER A 48 12.58 -3.14 -3.78
N LYS A 49 12.68 -2.22 -2.83
CA LYS A 49 12.04 -0.91 -2.89
C LYS A 49 13.11 0.17 -3.03
N ILE A 50 12.93 1.05 -4.01
CA ILE A 50 13.76 2.24 -4.21
C ILE A 50 12.90 3.49 -4.07
N THR A 51 13.47 4.57 -3.54
CA THR A 51 12.81 5.87 -3.48
C THR A 51 13.34 6.73 -4.62
N VAL A 52 12.45 7.16 -5.51
CA VAL A 52 12.75 8.00 -6.67
C VAL A 52 12.18 9.38 -6.42
N ASP A 53 13.07 10.34 -6.15
CA ASP A 53 12.76 11.75 -5.89
C ASP A 53 13.34 12.60 -7.04
N ALA A 54 14.25 13.53 -6.78
CA ALA A 54 14.82 14.43 -7.79
C ALA A 54 16.06 13.89 -8.53
N GLU A 55 16.62 12.76 -8.13
CA GLU A 55 17.85 12.20 -8.70
C GLU A 55 17.66 10.78 -9.23
N ASP A 56 18.50 10.40 -10.20
CA ASP A 56 18.56 9.05 -10.74
C ASP A 56 18.97 8.04 -9.66
N VAL A 57 18.31 6.88 -9.66
CA VAL A 57 18.60 5.78 -8.74
C VAL A 57 19.07 4.57 -9.52
N THR A 58 20.21 4.00 -9.14
CA THR A 58 20.74 2.80 -9.78
C THR A 58 20.39 1.53 -9.03
N VAL A 59 19.94 0.50 -9.74
CA VAL A 59 19.75 -0.87 -9.25
C VAL A 59 20.69 -1.79 -10.04
N THR A 60 21.39 -2.67 -9.35
CA THR A 60 22.31 -3.62 -9.99
C THR A 60 21.82 -5.04 -9.84
N LEU A 61 21.70 -5.78 -10.95
CA LEU A 61 21.36 -7.19 -10.95
C LEU A 61 22.50 -7.98 -11.59
N THR A 62 22.87 -9.12 -10.99
CA THR A 62 24.02 -9.93 -11.43
C THR A 62 23.54 -11.26 -12.01
N PRO A 63 23.49 -11.40 -13.36
CA PRO A 63 23.22 -12.68 -14.01
C PRO A 63 24.23 -13.74 -13.59
N SER A 64 23.74 -14.92 -13.22
CA SER A 64 24.56 -16.02 -12.73
C SER A 64 24.02 -17.38 -13.16
N LEU A 65 24.92 -18.37 -13.22
CA LEU A 65 24.65 -19.76 -13.61
C LEU A 65 24.79 -20.68 -12.40
N SER A 66 24.02 -21.77 -12.36
CA SER A 66 24.17 -22.80 -11.31
C SER A 66 25.53 -23.49 -11.37
N ARG A 67 26.13 -23.56 -12.56
CA ARG A 67 27.45 -24.16 -12.85
C ARG A 67 28.14 -23.40 -13.99
N PRO A 68 29.48 -23.37 -14.05
CA PRO A 68 30.18 -22.74 -15.17
C PRO A 68 29.97 -23.53 -16.46
N LEU A 69 29.94 -22.82 -17.59
CA LEU A 69 29.91 -23.40 -18.94
C LEU A 69 31.25 -23.18 -19.65
N SER A 70 31.51 -23.96 -20.70
CA SER A 70 32.74 -23.87 -21.49
C SER A 70 32.72 -22.78 -22.57
N SER A 71 31.61 -22.07 -22.72
CA SER A 71 31.41 -20.97 -23.66
C SER A 71 30.73 -19.81 -22.96
N ASP A 72 30.93 -18.61 -23.49
CA ASP A 72 30.24 -17.41 -23.01
C ASP A 72 28.72 -17.57 -23.14
N VAL A 73 27.99 -16.98 -22.19
CA VAL A 73 26.53 -16.90 -22.20
C VAL A 73 26.11 -15.45 -22.32
N THR A 74 25.46 -15.12 -23.42
CA THR A 74 24.79 -13.82 -23.58
C THR A 74 23.48 -13.83 -22.81
N VAL A 75 23.24 -12.78 -22.04
CA VAL A 75 22.05 -12.62 -21.21
C VAL A 75 21.40 -11.27 -21.46
N LYS A 76 20.09 -11.20 -21.23
CA LYS A 76 19.32 -9.96 -21.28
C LYS A 76 18.39 -9.87 -20.07
N LEU A 77 18.10 -8.64 -19.67
CA LEU A 77 16.98 -8.34 -18.80
C LEU A 77 15.78 -7.98 -19.66
N GLU A 78 14.65 -8.63 -19.41
CA GLU A 78 13.37 -8.37 -20.06
C GLU A 78 12.34 -7.94 -19.03
N ILE A 79 11.37 -7.14 -19.46
CA ILE A 79 10.19 -6.78 -18.67
C ILE A 79 9.18 -7.93 -18.75
N ASP A 80 8.76 -8.46 -17.60
CA ASP A 80 7.75 -9.50 -17.46
C ASP A 80 6.55 -8.99 -16.64
N PRO A 81 5.54 -8.36 -17.27
CA PRO A 81 4.41 -7.75 -16.55
C PRO A 81 3.63 -8.74 -15.66
N THR A 82 3.70 -10.05 -15.92
CA THR A 82 3.00 -11.07 -15.15
C THR A 82 3.47 -11.16 -13.69
N LEU A 83 4.67 -10.66 -13.39
CA LEU A 83 5.19 -10.58 -12.02
C LEU A 83 4.36 -9.61 -11.16
N LEU A 84 3.83 -8.54 -11.76
CA LEU A 84 2.99 -7.56 -11.07
C LEU A 84 1.62 -8.14 -10.73
N GLU A 85 1.03 -8.95 -11.60
CA GLU A 85 -0.26 -9.61 -11.31
C GLU A 85 -0.17 -10.46 -10.03
N THR A 86 0.91 -11.26 -9.93
CA THR A 86 1.17 -12.09 -8.75
C THR A 86 1.46 -11.24 -7.51
N TYR A 87 2.29 -10.21 -7.65
CA TYR A 87 2.69 -9.35 -6.54
C TYR A 87 1.50 -8.53 -6.01
N ASN A 88 0.73 -7.91 -6.90
CA ASN A 88 -0.43 -7.10 -6.55
C ASN A 88 -1.52 -7.90 -5.85
N ALA A 89 -1.82 -9.10 -6.34
CA ALA A 89 -2.77 -10.00 -5.70
C ALA A 89 -2.31 -10.42 -4.29
N ALA A 90 -1.03 -10.70 -4.12
CA ALA A 90 -0.48 -11.15 -2.83
C ALA A 90 -0.35 -10.03 -1.79
N ASN A 91 -0.15 -8.78 -2.23
CA ASN A 91 0.14 -7.64 -1.35
C ASN A 91 -0.99 -6.62 -1.26
N ALA A 92 -2.13 -6.87 -1.91
CA ALA A 92 -3.23 -5.91 -2.03
C ALA A 92 -2.79 -4.53 -2.55
N SER A 93 -1.84 -4.54 -3.50
CA SER A 93 -1.27 -3.36 -4.16
C SER A 93 -1.77 -3.23 -5.60
N SER A 94 -1.37 -2.15 -6.29
CA SER A 94 -1.81 -1.86 -7.66
C SER A 94 -0.68 -1.33 -8.56
N TYR A 95 0.53 -1.85 -8.38
CA TYR A 95 1.69 -1.45 -9.16
C TYR A 95 1.50 -1.70 -10.66
N GLN A 96 1.88 -0.72 -11.46
CA GLN A 96 1.97 -0.78 -12.92
C GLN A 96 3.43 -0.88 -13.37
N VAL A 97 3.66 -1.27 -14.62
CA VAL A 97 5.01 -1.26 -15.19
C VAL A 97 5.47 0.19 -15.33
N LEU A 98 6.67 0.51 -14.83
CA LEU A 98 7.27 1.83 -15.00
C LEU A 98 7.41 2.15 -16.52
N PRO A 99 6.96 3.32 -17.00
CA PRO A 99 7.11 3.71 -18.40
C PRO A 99 8.56 3.72 -18.88
N ALA A 100 8.77 3.38 -20.17
CA ALA A 100 10.09 3.13 -20.75
C ALA A 100 11.01 4.36 -20.78
N GLU A 101 10.44 5.56 -20.76
CA GLU A 101 11.16 6.82 -20.68
C GLU A 101 11.85 7.06 -19.33
N TYR A 102 11.38 6.40 -18.26
CA TYR A 102 11.86 6.59 -16.89
C TYR A 102 12.90 5.57 -16.46
N TYR A 103 13.40 4.72 -17.35
CA TYR A 103 14.50 3.83 -17.02
C TYR A 103 15.45 3.57 -18.19
N GLU A 104 16.67 3.21 -17.85
CA GLU A 104 17.68 2.73 -18.79
C GLU A 104 18.21 1.38 -18.30
N MET A 105 18.36 0.43 -19.24
CA MET A 105 18.89 -0.90 -18.95
C MET A 105 19.97 -1.25 -19.98
N PRO A 106 20.98 -2.06 -19.61
CA PRO A 106 21.96 -2.55 -20.57
C PRO A 106 21.29 -3.46 -21.60
N ALA A 107 21.65 -3.30 -22.88
CA ALA A 107 21.07 -4.09 -23.96
C ALA A 107 21.37 -5.60 -23.85
N GLU A 108 22.53 -5.93 -23.30
CA GLU A 108 22.98 -7.30 -23.03
C GLU A 108 24.03 -7.31 -21.91
N GLY A 109 24.19 -8.49 -21.31
CA GLY A 109 25.32 -8.84 -20.45
C GLY A 109 25.97 -10.13 -20.95
N VAL A 110 27.15 -10.45 -20.43
CA VAL A 110 27.87 -11.69 -20.76
C VAL A 110 28.38 -12.36 -19.48
N ILE A 111 28.10 -13.64 -19.35
CA ILE A 111 28.77 -14.52 -18.38
C ILE A 111 29.89 -15.23 -19.13
N GLN A 112 31.14 -14.89 -18.81
CA GLN A 112 32.32 -15.42 -19.48
C GLN A 112 32.48 -16.93 -19.24
N ALA A 113 33.00 -17.65 -20.23
CA ALA A 113 33.30 -19.07 -20.13
C ALA A 113 34.16 -19.38 -18.88
N GLY A 114 33.80 -20.45 -18.18
CA GLY A 114 34.47 -20.87 -16.94
C GLY A 114 34.01 -20.13 -15.68
N PHE A 115 33.21 -19.06 -15.79
CA PHE A 115 32.66 -18.33 -14.66
C PHE A 115 31.18 -18.68 -14.42
N THR A 116 30.71 -18.45 -13.20
CA THR A 116 29.30 -18.61 -12.81
C THR A 116 28.57 -17.28 -12.68
N SER A 117 29.25 -16.14 -12.75
CA SER A 117 28.63 -14.82 -12.67
C SER A 117 29.23 -13.91 -13.73
N GLY A 118 28.36 -13.13 -14.38
CA GLY A 118 28.79 -12.05 -15.25
C GLY A 118 29.01 -10.75 -14.47
N ASP A 119 29.29 -9.68 -15.20
CA ASP A 119 29.28 -8.33 -14.65
C ASP A 119 27.86 -7.92 -14.22
N ALA A 120 27.77 -7.02 -13.25
CA ALA A 120 26.50 -6.49 -12.80
C ALA A 120 25.86 -5.64 -13.91
N MET A 121 24.60 -5.94 -14.24
CA MET A 121 23.78 -5.13 -15.13
C MET A 121 23.20 -3.97 -14.32
N VAL A 122 23.61 -2.74 -14.66
CA VAL A 122 23.19 -1.51 -13.99
C VAL A 122 21.93 -0.97 -14.67
N ILE A 123 20.83 -0.96 -13.93
CA ILE A 123 19.55 -0.35 -14.31
C ILE A 123 19.51 1.04 -13.68
N THR A 124 19.24 2.07 -14.47
CA THR A 124 19.06 3.44 -13.97
C THR A 124 17.58 3.77 -14.01
N VAL A 125 17.01 4.18 -12.89
CA VAL A 125 15.64 4.67 -12.79
C VAL A 125 15.69 6.19 -12.62
N LYS A 126 15.04 6.90 -13.53
CA LYS A 126 15.01 8.37 -13.56
C LYS A 126 13.82 8.88 -12.74
N PRO A 127 13.89 10.13 -12.25
CA PRO A 127 12.71 10.84 -11.74
C PRO A 127 11.52 10.74 -12.70
N PHE A 128 10.33 10.55 -12.14
CA PHE A 128 9.07 10.49 -12.87
C PHE A 128 7.98 11.26 -12.12
N GLU A 129 6.84 11.51 -12.77
CA GLU A 129 5.64 11.98 -12.08
C GLU A 129 4.55 10.94 -12.27
N ALA A 130 4.03 10.41 -11.15
CA ALA A 130 2.96 9.43 -11.20
C ALA A 130 1.63 10.07 -11.62
N GLU A 131 1.15 9.73 -12.81
CA GLU A 131 -0.21 10.07 -13.22
C GLU A 131 -1.21 9.38 -12.28
N ASP A 132 -2.17 10.15 -11.80
CA ASP A 132 -3.26 9.70 -10.95
C ASP A 132 -2.89 8.84 -9.72
N GLY A 133 -1.70 9.04 -9.16
CA GLY A 133 -1.24 8.25 -8.02
C GLY A 133 -0.91 6.80 -8.40
N ALA A 134 -0.58 6.55 -9.67
CA ALA A 134 -0.06 5.26 -10.10
C ALA A 134 1.23 4.91 -9.33
N GLN A 135 1.27 3.69 -8.80
CA GLN A 135 2.50 3.13 -8.25
C GLN A 135 3.22 2.37 -9.37
N TYR A 136 4.52 2.56 -9.53
CA TYR A 136 5.28 1.92 -10.61
C TYR A 136 6.31 0.93 -10.09
N ALA A 137 6.58 -0.09 -10.90
CA ALA A 137 7.62 -1.06 -10.64
C ALA A 137 8.25 -1.58 -11.94
N LEU A 138 9.48 -2.07 -11.86
CA LEU A 138 10.17 -2.78 -12.93
C LEU A 138 10.14 -4.29 -12.65
N PRO A 139 9.26 -5.05 -13.31
CA PRO A 139 9.23 -6.50 -13.20
C PRO A 139 10.23 -7.12 -14.17
N LEU A 140 11.39 -7.53 -13.67
CA LEU A 140 12.52 -7.95 -14.47
C LEU A 140 12.67 -9.48 -14.47
N LYS A 141 13.05 -10.01 -15.62
CA LYS A 141 13.47 -11.40 -15.78
C LYS A 141 14.77 -11.48 -16.56
N VAL A 142 15.70 -12.32 -16.11
CA VAL A 142 16.92 -12.62 -16.88
C VAL A 142 16.67 -13.79 -17.84
N VAL A 143 17.03 -13.61 -19.11
CA VAL A 143 16.87 -14.60 -20.18
C VAL A 143 18.15 -14.79 -20.99
N SER A 144 18.24 -15.91 -21.68
CA SER A 144 19.32 -16.22 -22.61
C SER A 144 18.79 -17.14 -23.73
N PRO A 145 19.16 -16.93 -25.00
CA PRO A 145 18.85 -17.88 -26.06
C PRO A 145 19.65 -19.18 -25.95
N GLN A 146 20.70 -19.22 -25.12
CA GLN A 146 21.57 -20.40 -24.96
C GLN A 146 21.08 -21.40 -23.91
N MET A 147 20.18 -21.00 -22.99
CA MET A 147 19.80 -21.84 -21.86
C MET A 147 18.52 -21.39 -21.15
N ASN A 148 17.96 -22.29 -20.32
CA ASN A 148 16.76 -21.99 -19.53
C ASN A 148 17.06 -21.16 -18.28
N SER A 149 16.13 -20.27 -17.96
CA SER A 149 16.14 -19.50 -16.71
C SER A 149 15.42 -20.26 -15.59
N LEU A 150 15.94 -20.20 -14.36
CA LEU A 150 15.32 -20.82 -13.20
C LEU A 150 13.97 -20.14 -12.86
N PRO A 151 12.92 -20.88 -12.47
CA PRO A 151 11.56 -20.33 -12.42
C PRO A 151 11.37 -19.08 -11.54
N SER A 152 11.89 -19.08 -10.30
CA SER A 152 11.71 -17.97 -9.35
C SER A 152 12.94 -17.07 -9.26
N SER A 153 14.14 -17.65 -9.22
CA SER A 153 15.39 -16.92 -9.00
C SER A 153 15.88 -16.17 -10.25
N SER A 154 15.28 -16.38 -11.42
CA SER A 154 15.52 -15.55 -12.61
C SER A 154 14.67 -14.28 -12.66
N LYS A 155 13.79 -14.07 -11.68
CA LYS A 155 12.84 -12.96 -11.63
C LYS A 155 13.17 -12.03 -10.47
N TYR A 156 12.99 -10.73 -10.69
CA TYR A 156 13.25 -9.69 -9.70
C TYR A 156 12.26 -8.54 -9.89
N LEU A 157 11.73 -7.99 -8.81
CA LEU A 157 10.81 -6.87 -8.88
C LEU A 157 11.40 -5.63 -8.19
N VAL A 158 11.55 -4.53 -8.91
CA VAL A 158 11.96 -3.24 -8.32
C VAL A 158 10.73 -2.37 -8.15
N LEU A 159 10.30 -2.14 -6.90
CA LEU A 159 9.22 -1.21 -6.55
C LEU A 159 9.77 0.21 -6.54
N CYS A 160 9.19 1.09 -7.35
CA CYS A 160 9.65 2.47 -7.54
C CYS A 160 8.70 3.41 -6.79
N ASP A 161 9.12 3.82 -5.60
CA ASP A 161 8.32 4.64 -4.71
C ASP A 161 8.66 6.12 -4.88
N GLN A 162 7.65 6.97 -5.01
CA GLN A 162 7.83 8.41 -4.83
C GLN A 162 7.43 8.79 -3.41
N PRO A 163 8.23 9.62 -2.71
CA PRO A 163 7.76 10.21 -1.47
C PRO A 163 6.49 11.03 -1.74
N LEU A 164 5.47 10.89 -0.89
CA LEU A 164 4.32 11.78 -0.92
C LEU A 164 4.75 13.17 -0.46
N VAL A 165 4.93 14.06 -1.44
CA VAL A 165 5.19 15.48 -1.25
C VAL A 165 4.16 16.26 -2.03
N GLN A 166 3.37 17.09 -1.37
CA GLN A 166 2.33 17.87 -2.03
C GLN A 166 2.12 19.23 -1.35
N SER A 167 1.47 20.13 -2.07
CA SER A 167 0.77 21.25 -1.42
C SER A 167 -0.41 20.72 -0.61
N VAL A 168 -0.81 21.43 0.45
CA VAL A 168 -2.01 21.11 1.23
C VAL A 168 -2.76 22.39 1.61
N PRO A 169 -4.09 22.34 1.79
CA PRO A 169 -4.85 23.49 2.26
C PRO A 169 -4.61 23.70 3.77
N TYR A 170 -4.34 24.95 4.16
CA TYR A 170 -4.26 25.42 5.53
C TYR A 170 -5.57 26.11 5.89
N MET A 171 -6.38 25.38 6.65
CA MET A 171 -7.78 25.67 6.90
C MET A 171 -8.02 26.09 8.36
N ASP A 172 -9.05 26.90 8.55
CA ASP A 172 -9.64 27.20 9.85
C ASP A 172 -11.18 27.06 9.77
N TYR A 173 -11.90 27.55 10.79
CA TYR A 173 -13.36 27.48 10.81
C TYR A 173 -14.07 28.24 9.68
N THR A 174 -13.39 29.15 8.98
CA THR A 174 -13.96 29.91 7.85
C THR A 174 -13.88 29.15 6.54
N SER A 175 -12.88 28.27 6.42
CA SER A 175 -12.60 27.45 5.23
C SER A 175 -13.25 26.07 5.29
N HIS A 176 -14.45 25.95 5.89
CA HIS A 176 -15.14 24.67 5.95
C HIS A 176 -15.44 24.15 4.54
N LEU A 177 -15.20 22.86 4.34
CA LEU A 177 -15.34 22.21 3.03
C LEU A 177 -16.69 21.51 2.92
N LYS A 178 -17.43 21.78 1.85
CA LYS A 178 -18.70 21.12 1.52
C LYS A 178 -18.53 20.29 0.25
N CYS A 179 -18.76 18.98 0.34
CA CYS A 179 -18.64 18.13 -0.84
C CYS A 179 -19.90 18.22 -1.71
N GLU A 180 -19.70 18.29 -3.01
CA GLU A 180 -20.75 18.29 -4.02
C GLU A 180 -21.61 17.03 -3.98
N PRO A 181 -22.86 17.09 -4.46
CA PRO A 181 -23.47 18.25 -5.11
C PRO A 181 -23.95 19.32 -4.10
N LEU A 182 -23.77 20.59 -4.47
CA LEU A 182 -24.35 21.72 -3.75
C LEU A 182 -25.74 22.05 -4.31
N ASP A 183 -26.62 22.58 -3.47
CA ASP A 183 -27.89 23.15 -3.87
C ASP A 183 -27.70 24.59 -4.43
N GLY A 184 -28.78 25.17 -4.94
CA GLY A 184 -28.75 26.52 -5.52
C GLY A 184 -28.41 27.65 -4.52
N SER A 185 -28.23 27.34 -3.24
CA SER A 185 -27.82 28.27 -2.18
C SER A 185 -26.36 28.11 -1.75
N GLY A 186 -25.63 27.13 -2.30
CA GLY A 186 -24.25 26.83 -1.89
C GLY A 186 -24.16 25.96 -0.62
N GLU A 187 -25.27 25.35 -0.22
CA GLU A 187 -25.31 24.31 0.81
C GLU A 187 -25.26 22.92 0.18
N MET A 188 -24.89 21.88 0.93
CA MET A 188 -24.88 20.52 0.36
C MET A 188 -26.31 20.06 0.07
N ALA A 189 -26.55 19.51 -1.13
CA ALA A 189 -27.87 19.02 -1.53
C ALA A 189 -28.29 17.73 -0.78
N ARG A 190 -27.35 17.08 -0.09
CA ARG A 190 -27.58 15.89 0.77
C ARG A 190 -28.37 14.79 0.07
N ASN A 191 -27.90 14.38 -1.10
CA ASN A 191 -28.58 13.41 -1.96
C ASN A 191 -27.65 12.37 -2.58
N TRP A 192 -26.50 12.08 -1.96
CA TRP A 192 -25.65 10.97 -2.41
C TRP A 192 -26.38 9.62 -2.39
N GLY A 193 -27.38 9.44 -1.52
CA GLY A 193 -28.28 8.31 -1.52
C GLY A 193 -27.59 6.97 -1.22
N LEU A 194 -26.46 7.00 -0.51
CA LEU A 194 -25.72 5.80 -0.18
C LEU A 194 -26.22 5.16 1.10
N SER A 195 -26.10 3.83 1.16
CA SER A 195 -26.42 3.01 2.32
C SER A 195 -25.31 1.96 2.44
N LEU A 196 -24.37 2.20 3.35
CA LEU A 196 -23.11 1.46 3.46
C LEU A 196 -23.16 0.45 4.62
N ASN A 197 -23.08 -0.84 4.33
CA ASN A 197 -22.98 -1.91 5.34
C ASN A 197 -21.55 -2.13 5.86
N GLU A 198 -20.58 -1.61 5.13
CA GLU A 198 -19.18 -1.51 5.48
C GLU A 198 -18.63 -0.24 4.82
N TRP A 199 -17.60 0.35 5.40
CA TRP A 199 -16.96 1.55 4.85
C TRP A 199 -15.63 1.81 5.55
N SER A 200 -14.79 2.64 4.93
CA SER A 200 -13.59 3.16 5.58
C SER A 200 -13.38 4.62 5.23
N LEU A 201 -12.90 5.43 6.17
CA LEU A 201 -12.44 6.79 5.92
C LEU A 201 -11.01 6.90 6.41
N GLU A 202 -10.09 7.22 5.50
CA GLU A 202 -8.68 7.45 5.83
C GLU A 202 -8.20 8.81 5.33
N PHE A 203 -7.26 9.41 6.05
CA PHE A 203 -6.76 10.75 5.78
C PHE A 203 -5.47 11.02 6.56
N TRP A 204 -4.63 11.91 6.03
CA TRP A 204 -3.63 12.60 6.83
C TRP A 204 -4.24 13.82 7.47
N VAL A 205 -3.92 14.07 8.74
CA VAL A 205 -4.31 15.27 9.46
C VAL A 205 -3.12 15.87 10.20
N TRP A 206 -3.08 17.19 10.20
CA TRP A 206 -2.18 18.02 10.98
C TRP A 206 -3.01 19.11 11.66
N MET A 207 -2.75 19.36 12.93
CA MET A 207 -3.43 20.39 13.72
C MET A 207 -2.37 21.25 14.40
N ASP A 208 -2.52 22.58 14.41
CA ASP A 208 -1.60 23.47 15.14
C ASP A 208 -1.80 23.39 16.67
N GLY A 209 -2.86 22.72 17.12
CA GLY A 209 -3.13 22.46 18.52
C GLY A 209 -4.51 21.86 18.76
N PHE A 210 -4.82 21.68 20.04
CA PHE A 210 -6.08 21.09 20.53
C PHE A 210 -6.68 21.95 21.65
N ALA A 211 -7.12 23.16 21.31
CA ALA A 211 -7.49 24.21 22.26
C ALA A 211 -8.83 23.99 22.97
N ILE A 212 -9.72 23.19 22.37
CA ILE A 212 -11.06 22.92 22.88
C ILE A 212 -11.54 21.55 22.39
N ASN A 213 -12.55 21.01 23.05
CA ASN A 213 -13.27 19.85 22.54
C ASN A 213 -14.13 20.18 21.30
N ASN A 214 -14.57 19.14 20.61
CA ASN A 214 -15.51 19.24 19.49
C ASN A 214 -14.96 19.91 18.22
N GLN A 215 -13.65 19.85 17.99
CA GLN A 215 -13.07 20.32 16.72
C GLN A 215 -13.34 19.27 15.64
N ALA A 216 -14.50 19.37 14.99
CA ALA A 216 -14.97 18.36 14.05
C ALA A 216 -14.26 18.43 12.69
N LEU A 217 -13.58 17.34 12.35
CA LEU A 217 -12.93 17.14 11.05
C LEU A 217 -13.92 16.69 9.99
N PHE A 218 -14.90 15.85 10.34
CA PHE A 218 -15.88 15.31 9.39
C PHE A 218 -17.28 15.24 9.99
N ASP A 219 -18.28 15.54 9.16
CA ASP A 219 -19.70 15.33 9.45
C ASP A 219 -20.44 14.78 8.22
N SER A 220 -21.25 13.76 8.47
CA SER A 220 -22.22 13.14 7.56
C SER A 220 -23.45 12.69 8.38
N ASN A 221 -24.43 12.02 7.78
CA ASN A 221 -25.69 11.66 8.43
C ASN A 221 -25.52 10.99 9.80
N ASP A 222 -24.64 9.99 9.90
CA ASP A 222 -24.40 9.18 11.09
C ASP A 222 -22.90 8.90 11.30
N ILE A 223 -22.04 9.76 10.73
CA ILE A 223 -20.59 9.73 10.92
C ILE A 223 -20.17 11.12 11.38
N TYR A 224 -19.66 11.22 12.59
CA TYR A 224 -19.14 12.47 13.14
C TYR A 224 -17.78 12.25 13.77
N ILE A 225 -16.74 12.89 13.22
CA ILE A 225 -15.35 12.69 13.63
C ILE A 225 -14.78 14.03 14.09
N ARG A 226 -14.16 14.04 15.27
CA ARG A 226 -13.68 15.26 15.94
C ARG A 226 -12.55 14.99 16.90
N PHE A 227 -11.80 16.05 17.22
CA PHE A 227 -10.91 16.08 18.36
C PHE A 227 -11.62 16.55 19.62
N GLY A 228 -11.53 15.76 20.69
CA GLY A 228 -12.14 16.00 21.99
C GLY A 228 -13.67 15.93 22.05
N ASP A 229 -14.20 15.65 23.23
CA ASP A 229 -15.64 15.69 23.57
C ASP A 229 -15.78 16.13 25.04
N ALA A 230 -17.00 16.27 25.55
CA ALA A 230 -17.19 16.38 26.99
C ALA A 230 -16.55 15.18 27.71
N MET A 231 -15.64 15.45 28.66
CA MET A 231 -14.89 14.44 29.44
C MET A 231 -13.86 13.63 28.63
N ILE A 232 -13.52 14.05 27.41
CA ILE A 232 -12.45 13.45 26.60
C ILE A 232 -11.38 14.51 26.36
N ASP A 233 -10.12 14.12 26.53
CA ASP A 233 -8.98 14.99 26.28
C ASP A 233 -9.01 15.52 24.84
N PHE A 234 -8.61 16.78 24.67
CA PHE A 234 -8.86 17.52 23.43
C PHE A 234 -8.04 17.00 22.25
N ASP A 235 -6.95 16.28 22.51
CA ASP A 235 -6.03 15.69 21.55
C ASP A 235 -6.32 14.21 21.24
N LEU A 236 -7.44 13.67 21.74
CA LEU A 236 -7.95 12.36 21.35
C LEU A 236 -8.98 12.52 20.21
N LEU A 237 -8.79 11.74 19.14
CA LEU A 237 -9.74 11.71 18.04
C LEU A 237 -10.91 10.79 18.39
N GLN A 238 -12.14 11.28 18.27
CA GLN A 238 -13.37 10.51 18.49
C GLN A 238 -14.13 10.35 17.18
N ILE A 239 -14.75 9.19 17.01
CA ILE A 239 -15.85 8.98 16.06
C ILE A 239 -17.15 8.66 16.81
N LYS A 240 -18.25 9.25 16.34
CA LYS A 240 -19.63 8.84 16.64
C LYS A 240 -20.27 8.24 15.39
N THR A 241 -20.84 7.05 15.56
CA THR A 241 -21.63 6.37 14.52
C THR A 241 -22.52 5.30 15.14
N LEU A 242 -23.67 5.06 14.52
CA LEU A 242 -24.70 4.09 14.88
C LEU A 242 -25.22 4.24 16.31
N GLY A 243 -25.16 5.46 16.86
CA GLY A 243 -25.50 5.75 18.26
C GLY A 243 -24.44 5.30 19.27
N THR A 244 -23.25 4.91 18.81
CA THR A 244 -22.09 4.58 19.64
C THR A 244 -20.97 5.61 19.41
N GLN A 245 -20.01 5.66 20.33
CA GLN A 245 -18.82 6.50 20.21
C GLN A 245 -17.58 5.75 20.69
N VAL A 246 -16.44 5.99 20.06
CA VAL A 246 -15.13 5.52 20.49
C VAL A 246 -14.08 6.57 20.15
N ASN A 247 -13.10 6.73 21.02
CA ASN A 247 -11.96 7.61 20.81
C ASN A 247 -10.67 6.81 20.73
N THR A 248 -9.66 7.41 20.12
CA THR A 248 -8.31 6.88 20.13
C THR A 248 -7.80 6.72 21.56
N VAL A 249 -6.89 5.77 21.75
CA VAL A 249 -6.01 5.66 22.91
C VAL A 249 -4.80 6.58 22.71
N SER A 250 -4.32 6.68 21.47
CA SER A 250 -3.22 7.58 21.10
C SER A 250 -3.64 9.05 21.19
N HIS A 251 -2.81 9.83 21.89
CA HIS A 251 -2.86 11.29 21.92
C HIS A 251 -2.15 11.87 20.70
N PHE A 252 -2.76 12.85 20.06
CA PHE A 252 -2.18 13.53 18.90
C PHE A 252 -1.27 14.67 19.36
N THR A 253 -0.12 14.79 18.70
CA THR A 253 0.82 15.87 18.99
C THR A 253 0.54 17.05 18.08
N PRO A 254 0.43 18.28 18.60
CA PRO A 254 0.36 19.48 17.76
C PRO A 254 1.49 19.53 16.74
N GLU A 255 1.22 20.16 15.61
CA GLU A 255 2.18 20.39 14.54
C GLU A 255 2.81 19.11 13.95
N THR A 256 2.14 17.97 14.08
CA THR A 256 2.62 16.67 13.60
C THR A 256 1.62 16.03 12.63
N TRP A 257 2.09 15.65 11.44
CA TRP A 257 1.28 14.86 10.50
C TRP A 257 1.00 13.48 11.09
N THR A 258 -0.28 13.12 11.13
CA THR A 258 -0.73 11.80 11.59
C THR A 258 -1.69 11.20 10.58
N HIS A 259 -1.44 9.97 10.15
CA HIS A 259 -2.37 9.21 9.32
C HIS A 259 -3.41 8.56 10.21
N VAL A 260 -4.67 8.67 9.81
CA VAL A 260 -5.80 8.04 10.48
C VAL A 260 -6.55 7.22 9.45
N ALA A 261 -6.91 5.99 9.81
CA ALA A 261 -7.92 5.22 9.10
C ALA A 261 -8.98 4.72 10.06
N ILE A 262 -10.24 4.94 9.73
CA ILE A 262 -11.40 4.42 10.47
C ILE A 262 -12.09 3.43 9.55
N THR A 263 -12.25 2.19 10.01
CA THR A 263 -12.83 1.10 9.23
C THR A 263 -14.05 0.52 9.94
N PHE A 264 -15.11 0.24 9.20
CA PHE A 264 -16.33 -0.40 9.68
C PHE A 264 -16.64 -1.61 8.81
N ASP A 265 -16.65 -2.81 9.39
CA ASP A 265 -16.92 -4.05 8.66
C ASP A 265 -18.39 -4.50 8.71
N THR A 266 -18.73 -5.50 7.91
CA THR A 266 -20.08 -6.06 7.84
C THR A 266 -20.54 -6.76 9.12
N ALA A 267 -19.61 -7.08 10.05
CA ALA A 267 -19.93 -7.63 11.37
C ALA A 267 -20.21 -6.52 12.40
N GLY A 268 -20.13 -5.25 12.00
CA GLY A 268 -20.36 -4.09 12.85
C GLY A 268 -19.15 -3.69 13.68
N LEU A 269 -17.95 -4.15 13.32
CA LEU A 269 -16.72 -3.85 14.02
C LEU A 269 -16.15 -2.51 13.51
N LEU A 270 -16.09 -1.52 14.40
CA LEU A 270 -15.49 -0.21 14.12
C LEU A 270 -14.06 -0.18 14.67
N THR A 271 -13.08 0.11 13.83
CA THR A 271 -11.66 0.14 14.22
C THR A 271 -11.00 1.44 13.77
N ILE A 272 -10.23 2.07 14.65
CA ILE A 272 -9.38 3.21 14.33
C ILE A 272 -7.93 2.73 14.28
N TYR A 273 -7.23 3.14 13.24
CA TYR A 273 -5.79 2.98 13.06
C TYR A 273 -5.14 4.36 13.11
N VAL A 274 -4.05 4.48 13.85
CA VAL A 274 -3.22 5.69 13.93
C VAL A 274 -1.84 5.32 13.41
N ASN A 275 -1.37 6.04 12.39
CA ASN A 275 -0.13 5.73 11.67
C ASN A 275 -0.06 4.23 11.35
N GLY A 276 -1.08 3.71 10.65
CA GLY A 276 -1.15 2.33 10.16
C GLY A 276 -1.29 1.24 11.24
N VAL A 277 -1.11 1.59 12.51
CA VAL A 277 -1.22 0.64 13.62
C VAL A 277 -2.63 0.72 14.21
N LYS A 278 -3.24 -0.44 14.45
CA LYS A 278 -4.55 -0.52 15.11
C LYS A 278 -4.45 0.10 16.51
N ASP A 279 -5.25 1.13 16.74
CA ASP A 279 -5.27 1.87 18.00
C ASP A 279 -6.41 1.41 18.91
N VAL A 280 -7.62 1.32 18.39
CA VAL A 280 -8.80 0.89 19.15
C VAL A 280 -9.84 0.20 18.26
N THR A 281 -10.59 -0.73 18.84
CA THR A 281 -11.72 -1.40 18.21
C THR A 281 -12.93 -1.39 19.13
N LEU A 282 -14.10 -1.19 18.55
CA LEU A 282 -15.40 -1.18 19.21
C LEU A 282 -16.40 -2.03 18.42
N GLN A 283 -17.10 -2.93 19.10
CA GLN A 283 -18.27 -3.59 18.53
C GLN A 283 -19.47 -2.64 18.58
N THR A 284 -20.03 -2.32 17.41
CA THR A 284 -21.28 -1.54 17.32
C THR A 284 -22.50 -2.46 17.28
N LYS A 285 -23.70 -1.88 17.23
CA LYS A 285 -24.94 -2.62 16.96
C LYS A 285 -25.03 -3.20 15.53
N GLY A 286 -24.12 -2.80 14.63
CA GLY A 286 -24.14 -3.15 13.21
C GLY A 286 -25.25 -2.47 12.41
N GLY A 287 -25.30 -2.78 11.11
CA GLY A 287 -26.31 -2.28 10.18
C GLY A 287 -25.79 -1.23 9.21
N SER A 288 -26.66 -0.85 8.26
CA SER A 288 -26.29 0.10 7.20
C SER A 288 -26.25 1.53 7.71
N VAL A 289 -25.21 2.26 7.29
CA VAL A 289 -25.00 3.68 7.58
C VAL A 289 -25.44 4.50 6.34
N PRO A 290 -26.46 5.37 6.44
CA PRO A 290 -26.80 6.28 5.35
C PRO A 290 -25.70 7.33 5.19
N VAL A 291 -25.32 7.63 3.94
CA VAL A 291 -24.35 8.69 3.63
C VAL A 291 -24.88 9.49 2.45
N ASP A 292 -25.45 10.66 2.75
CA ASP A 292 -26.03 11.55 1.76
C ASP A 292 -25.15 12.76 1.43
N TYR A 293 -24.13 13.01 2.25
CA TYR A 293 -23.19 14.12 2.11
C TYR A 293 -21.90 13.87 2.89
N LEU A 294 -20.91 14.73 2.67
CA LEU A 294 -19.74 14.87 3.54
C LEU A 294 -19.35 16.34 3.60
N GLN A 295 -19.06 16.83 4.80
CA GLN A 295 -18.36 18.10 5.00
C GLN A 295 -17.15 17.90 5.90
N MET A 296 -16.19 18.80 5.76
CA MET A 296 -14.93 18.76 6.50
C MET A 296 -14.66 20.08 7.20
N VAL A 297 -13.94 20.04 8.33
CA VAL A 297 -13.60 21.24 9.13
C VAL A 297 -14.89 21.99 9.54
N CYS A 298 -15.82 21.27 10.17
CA CYS A 298 -17.26 21.57 10.08
C CYS A 298 -17.96 21.86 11.43
N SER A 299 -17.21 22.24 12.47
CA SER A 299 -17.79 22.61 13.79
C SER A 299 -17.92 24.12 14.03
N GLY A 300 -17.60 24.92 13.01
CA GLY A 300 -17.77 26.38 13.00
C GLY A 300 -16.94 27.13 14.04
N ALA A 301 -17.08 28.45 14.06
CA ALA A 301 -16.28 29.36 14.88
C ALA A 301 -16.33 29.07 16.40
N THR A 302 -17.40 28.43 16.87
CA THR A 302 -17.57 28.10 18.29
C THR A 302 -16.54 27.07 18.73
N TYR A 303 -16.32 26.03 17.93
CA TYR A 303 -15.57 24.84 18.32
C TYR A 303 -14.30 24.62 17.50
N PHE A 304 -14.29 24.90 16.20
CA PHE A 304 -13.07 24.74 15.40
C PHE A 304 -12.15 25.96 15.65
N ARG A 305 -11.21 25.83 16.59
CA ARG A 305 -10.37 26.95 17.06
C ARG A 305 -8.95 26.90 16.51
N ASN A 306 -8.50 25.72 16.15
CA ASN A 306 -7.18 25.46 15.63
C ASN A 306 -7.16 25.48 14.11
N HIS A 307 -5.97 25.68 13.54
CA HIS A 307 -5.76 25.47 12.11
C HIS A 307 -5.53 23.99 11.84
N CYS A 308 -6.01 23.55 10.68
CA CYS A 308 -5.93 22.18 10.23
C CYS A 308 -5.35 22.13 8.81
N MET A 309 -4.52 21.12 8.56
CA MET A 309 -4.22 20.68 7.21
C MET A 309 -4.63 19.23 7.07
N MET A 310 -5.10 18.88 5.88
CA MET A 310 -5.49 17.53 5.53
C MET A 310 -4.95 17.17 4.16
N ALA A 311 -4.70 15.88 3.96
CA ALA A 311 -4.28 15.36 2.66
C ALA A 311 -4.79 13.93 2.49
N GLN A 312 -4.90 13.50 1.23
CA GLN A 312 -5.22 12.11 0.88
C GLN A 312 -6.50 11.59 1.55
N VAL A 313 -7.55 12.40 1.62
CA VAL A 313 -8.84 12.01 2.22
C VAL A 313 -9.53 11.01 1.29
N ARG A 314 -9.66 9.76 1.72
CA ARG A 314 -10.29 8.68 0.95
C ARG A 314 -11.46 8.12 1.74
N PHE A 315 -12.64 8.18 1.14
CA PHE A 315 -13.83 7.55 1.67
C PHE A 315 -14.20 6.34 0.81
N TRP A 316 -14.15 5.16 1.39
CA TRP A 316 -14.39 3.87 0.76
C TRP A 316 -15.78 3.32 1.09
N LYS A 317 -16.41 2.64 0.12
CA LYS A 317 -17.64 1.85 0.27
C LYS A 317 -17.37 0.46 0.89
N LYS A 318 -16.12 0.17 1.27
CA LYS A 318 -15.64 -1.12 1.78
C LYS A 318 -14.77 -0.93 3.01
N CYS A 319 -14.70 -1.95 3.85
CA CYS A 319 -13.74 -2.04 4.94
C CYS A 319 -12.36 -2.42 4.38
N ILE A 320 -11.48 -1.42 4.22
CA ILE A 320 -10.08 -1.66 3.81
C ILE A 320 -9.28 -2.37 4.92
N SER A 321 -8.35 -3.24 4.53
CA SER A 321 -7.55 -4.02 5.48
C SER A 321 -6.40 -3.21 6.09
N ALA A 322 -5.89 -3.68 7.23
CA ALA A 322 -4.68 -3.12 7.84
C ALA A 322 -3.46 -3.12 6.88
N SER A 323 -3.35 -4.13 6.01
CA SER A 323 -2.26 -4.20 5.01
C SER A 323 -2.45 -3.17 3.89
N GLN A 324 -3.69 -2.91 3.47
CA GLN A 324 -3.99 -1.86 2.49
C GLN A 324 -3.68 -0.48 3.08
N ILE A 325 -4.08 -0.23 4.33
CA ILE A 325 -3.76 1.01 5.06
C ILE A 325 -2.25 1.23 5.09
N GLU A 326 -1.49 0.23 5.55
CA GLU A 326 -0.03 0.33 5.66
C GLU A 326 0.64 0.56 4.31
N SER A 327 0.16 -0.11 3.26
CA SER A 327 0.75 -0.05 1.92
C SER A 327 0.45 1.26 1.19
N ASN A 328 -0.66 1.92 1.51
CA ASN A 328 -1.18 3.03 0.70
C ASN A 328 -1.09 4.41 1.38
N ARG A 329 -0.78 4.48 2.68
CA ARG A 329 -0.78 5.76 3.42
C ARG A 329 0.27 6.77 2.95
N TYR A 330 1.42 6.32 2.43
CA TYR A 330 2.52 7.19 2.01
C TYR A 330 2.53 7.50 0.50
N TYR A 331 1.45 7.20 -0.20
CA TYR A 331 1.37 7.37 -1.65
C TYR A 331 0.01 7.91 -2.02
N SER A 332 -0.09 8.66 -3.11
CA SER A 332 -1.35 8.75 -3.84
C SER A 332 -1.67 7.37 -4.44
N ILE A 333 -2.96 7.08 -4.64
CA ILE A 333 -3.41 5.83 -5.25
C ILE A 333 -4.34 6.12 -6.42
N ALA A 334 -4.45 5.17 -7.35
CA ALA A 334 -5.46 5.26 -8.40
C ALA A 334 -6.88 5.23 -7.78
N PRO A 335 -7.79 6.13 -8.20
CA PRO A 335 -9.18 6.10 -7.75
C PRO A 335 -9.88 4.82 -8.26
N THR A 336 -10.80 4.28 -7.46
CA THR A 336 -11.56 3.08 -7.83
C THR A 336 -13.06 3.29 -7.63
N ASP A 337 -13.88 2.48 -8.30
CA ASP A 337 -15.35 2.54 -8.17
C ASP A 337 -15.85 2.17 -6.75
N ASP A 338 -14.98 1.55 -5.94
CA ASP A 338 -15.24 1.24 -4.54
C ASP A 338 -15.10 2.47 -3.62
N MET A 339 -14.70 3.63 -4.15
CA MET A 339 -14.64 4.87 -3.39
C MET A 339 -15.97 5.64 -3.45
N VAL A 340 -16.37 6.17 -2.31
CA VAL A 340 -17.36 7.25 -2.16
C VAL A 340 -16.77 8.55 -2.71
N GLY A 341 -15.51 8.84 -2.44
CA GLY A 341 -14.80 10.01 -2.96
C GLY A 341 -13.34 9.97 -2.52
N TYR A 342 -12.50 10.67 -3.26
CA TYR A 342 -11.07 10.77 -2.95
C TYR A 342 -10.56 12.17 -3.26
N TRP A 343 -10.20 12.90 -2.20
CA TRP A 343 -9.64 14.25 -2.28
C TRP A 343 -8.17 14.21 -1.89
N ARG A 344 -7.28 14.33 -2.87
CA ARG A 344 -5.83 14.41 -2.61
C ARG A 344 -5.48 15.67 -1.84
N MET A 345 -6.18 16.76 -2.15
CA MET A 345 -5.95 18.10 -1.58
C MET A 345 -4.52 18.59 -1.90
N ASP A 346 -4.11 18.46 -3.16
CA ASP A 346 -2.77 18.77 -3.68
C ASP A 346 -2.76 19.91 -4.72
N GLU A 347 -3.88 20.60 -4.92
CA GLU A 347 -4.07 21.61 -5.97
C GLU A 347 -3.13 22.81 -5.85
N GLY A 348 -2.73 23.17 -4.62
CA GLY A 348 -1.79 24.25 -4.34
C GLY A 348 -2.33 25.67 -4.56
N SER A 349 -3.56 25.82 -5.08
CA SER A 349 -4.23 27.09 -5.24
C SER A 349 -5.74 26.89 -5.43
N GLY A 350 -6.50 27.99 -5.30
CA GLY A 350 -7.96 27.97 -5.44
C GLY A 350 -8.66 27.38 -4.22
N ASP A 351 -9.98 27.27 -4.34
CA ASP A 351 -10.90 27.05 -3.21
C ASP A 351 -11.69 25.74 -3.33
N ILE A 352 -11.27 24.87 -4.24
CA ILE A 352 -11.91 23.58 -4.54
C ILE A 352 -10.86 22.50 -4.42
N CYS A 353 -11.10 21.53 -3.53
CA CYS A 353 -10.36 20.27 -3.53
C CYS A 353 -11.12 19.28 -4.43
N SER A 354 -10.49 18.80 -5.50
CA SER A 354 -11.10 17.91 -6.47
C SER A 354 -11.26 16.50 -5.91
N ASP A 355 -12.48 15.96 -5.99
CA ASP A 355 -12.69 14.51 -6.01
C ASP A 355 -12.08 13.89 -7.27
N CYS A 356 -11.05 13.05 -7.11
CA CYS A 356 -10.37 12.35 -8.19
C CYS A 356 -11.16 11.15 -8.71
N THR A 357 -12.27 10.77 -8.08
CA THR A 357 -13.13 9.68 -8.57
C THR A 357 -14.08 10.17 -9.66
N SER A 358 -14.69 9.21 -10.38
CA SER A 358 -15.75 9.49 -11.35
C SER A 358 -17.06 10.02 -10.71
N ASN A 359 -17.15 10.08 -9.37
CA ASN A 359 -18.35 10.56 -8.68
C ASN A 359 -18.49 12.09 -8.69
N GLY A 360 -17.41 12.85 -8.94
CA GLY A 360 -17.45 14.30 -9.07
C GLY A 360 -17.92 15.03 -7.80
N ARG A 361 -17.56 14.53 -6.62
CA ARG A 361 -17.97 15.10 -5.32
C ARG A 361 -16.96 16.15 -4.84
N HIS A 362 -16.58 17.11 -5.68
CA HIS A 362 -15.56 18.08 -5.33
C HIS A 362 -15.92 18.85 -4.04
N ALA A 363 -14.92 19.16 -3.21
CA ALA A 363 -15.12 19.81 -1.93
C ALA A 363 -14.85 21.31 -2.06
N HIS A 364 -15.88 22.12 -1.87
CA HIS A 364 -15.83 23.58 -1.99
C HIS A 364 -15.60 24.22 -0.63
N ALA A 365 -14.57 25.07 -0.53
CA ALA A 365 -14.33 25.88 0.65
C ALA A 365 -15.30 27.06 0.71
N SER A 366 -15.76 27.38 1.92
CA SER A 366 -16.69 28.51 2.12
C SER A 366 -16.02 29.87 2.28
N ALA A 367 -14.69 29.87 2.35
CA ALA A 367 -13.84 31.04 2.26
C ALA A 367 -12.55 30.65 1.53
N PRO A 368 -11.80 31.61 0.94
CA PRO A 368 -10.61 31.30 0.17
C PRO A 368 -9.59 30.46 0.95
N LEU A 369 -8.99 29.47 0.28
CA LEU A 369 -7.98 28.61 0.88
C LEU A 369 -6.59 29.25 0.79
N THR A 370 -5.82 29.05 1.85
CA THR A 370 -4.37 29.25 1.80
C THR A 370 -3.69 27.89 1.70
N TRP A 371 -2.54 27.82 1.02
CA TRP A 371 -1.87 26.56 0.73
C TRP A 371 -0.46 26.54 1.32
N ARG A 372 -0.04 25.39 1.84
CA ARG A 372 1.34 25.14 2.29
C ARG A 372 1.97 24.16 1.32
N GLU A 373 3.02 24.61 0.64
CA GLU A 373 3.76 23.81 -0.33
C GLU A 373 4.69 22.80 0.36
N ASN A 374 5.14 21.81 -0.41
CA ASN A 374 6.22 20.87 -0.04
C ASN A 374 6.00 20.13 1.29
N GLN A 375 4.75 19.79 1.62
CA GLN A 375 4.46 19.00 2.82
C GLN A 375 4.84 17.54 2.61
N ARG A 376 5.57 16.99 3.58
CA ARG A 376 5.95 15.58 3.63
C ARG A 376 5.26 14.88 4.78
N PHE A 377 4.93 13.60 4.58
CA PHE A 377 4.20 12.78 5.55
C PHE A 377 5.06 11.65 6.12
N ASP A 378 6.27 11.45 5.59
CA ASP A 378 7.22 10.41 5.98
C ASP A 378 8.08 10.78 7.20
N GLY A 379 7.80 11.92 7.84
CA GLY A 379 8.51 12.41 9.03
C GLY A 379 9.93 12.93 8.76
N LYS A 380 10.26 13.24 7.50
CA LYS A 380 11.56 13.78 7.08
C LYS A 380 11.53 15.28 6.81
#